data_AF-A0A3A5VSX0-F1
#
_entry.id   AF-A0A3A5VSX0-F1
#
_cell.length_a   1.000
_cell.length_b   1.000
_cell.length_c   1.000
_cell.angle_alpha   90.00
_cell.angle_beta   90.00
_cell.angle_gamma   90.00
#
_symmetry.space_group_name_H-M   'P 1'
#
loop_
_entity.id
_entity.type
_entity.pdbx_description
1 polymer ?
#
loop_
_entity_poly.entity_id
_entity_poly.type
_entity_poly.pdbx_seq_one_letter_code
_entity_poly.pdbx_strand_id
1 'polypeptide(L)' 'MGGWNKLFGAWSLLLGFVFYFYYGIVNTGWIDIGVYSISIALIAFGLGLLMAANAPEGDENLD' A
#
# COMPACT_ATOMS: atom_id res chain seq x y z
N MET A 1 -6.57 6.29 -16.77
CA MET A 1 -7.27 5.57 -15.67
C MET A 1 -6.55 5.65 -14.30
N GLY A 2 -5.73 6.68 -14.01
CA GLY A 2 -4.85 6.69 -12.82
C GLY A 2 -5.44 7.17 -11.49
N GLY A 3 -6.53 7.93 -11.50
CA GLY A 3 -7.04 8.61 -10.28
C GLY A 3 -7.53 7.65 -9.18
N TRP A 4 -8.29 6.62 -9.54
CA TRP A 4 -8.80 5.63 -8.59
C TRP A 4 -7.70 4.75 -8.00
N ASN A 5 -6.72 4.32 -8.83
CA ASN A 5 -5.56 3.56 -8.36
C ASN A 5 -4.71 4.38 -7.37
N LYS A 6 -4.61 5.69 -7.56
CA LYS A 6 -3.90 6.57 -6.62
C LYS A 6 -4.61 6.68 -5.27
N LEU A 7 -5.95 6.79 -5.30
CA LEU A 7 -6.77 6.86 -4.09
C LEU A 7 -6.73 5.54 -3.31
N PHE A 8 -7.00 4.41 -3.96
CA PHE A 8 -6.92 3.09 -3.34
C PHE A 8 -5.50 2.77 -2.84
N GLY A 9 -4.46 3.16 -3.59
CA GLY A 9 -3.07 2.99 -3.17
C GLY A 9 -2.74 3.77 -1.89
N ALA A 10 -3.17 5.04 -1.82
CA ALA A 10 -2.98 5.88 -0.63
C ALA A 10 -3.73 5.34 0.60
N TRP A 11 -4.97 4.87 0.42
CA TRP A 11 -5.73 4.25 1.52
C TRP A 11 -5.11 2.94 2.00
N SER A 12 -4.61 2.11 1.09
CA SER A 12 -3.92 0.88 1.47
C SER A 12 -2.67 1.16 2.29
N LEU A 13 -1.88 2.17 1.89
CA LEU A 13 -0.71 2.61 2.66
C LEU A 13 -1.10 3.09 4.05
N LEU A 14 -2.09 3.98 4.13
CA LEU A 14 -2.56 4.53 5.39
C LEU A 14 -3.04 3.43 6.34
N LEU A 15 -3.83 2.48 5.84
CA LEU A 15 -4.32 1.35 6.64
C LEU A 15 -3.18 0.47 7.16
N GLY A 16 -2.16 0.19 6.34
CA GLY A 16 -1.00 -0.60 6.76
C GLY A 16 -0.24 0.03 7.94
N PHE A 17 0.01 1.33 7.88
CA PHE A 17 0.67 2.04 8.99
C PHE A 17 -0.24 2.16 10.22
N VAL A 18 -1.50 2.56 10.04
CA VAL A 18 -2.45 2.71 11.15
C VAL A 18 -2.64 1.39 11.89
N PHE A 19 -2.77 0.27 11.18
CA PHE A 19 -2.87 -1.05 11.79
C PHE A 19 -1.64 -1.40 12.64
N TYR A 20 -0.42 -1.20 12.10
CA TYR A 20 0.82 -1.48 12.83
C TYR A 20 0.93 -0.66 14.13
N PHE A 21 0.73 0.66 14.03
CA PHE A 21 0.83 1.55 15.18
C PHE A 21 -0.28 1.32 16.20
N TYR A 22 -1.52 1.09 15.74
CA TYR A 22 -2.63 0.76 16.62
C TYR A 22 -2.36 -0.52 17.41
N TYR A 23 -1.90 -1.58 16.75
CA TYR A 23 -1.56 -2.83 17.42
C TYR A 23 -0.41 -2.64 18.41
N GLY A 24 0.66 -1.94 18.02
CA GLY A 24 1.82 -1.67 18.86
C GLY A 24 1.48 -0.85 20.11
N ILE A 25 0.57 0.13 20.00
CA ILE A 25 0.11 0.95 21.13
C ILE A 25 -0.80 0.14 22.06
N VAL A 26 -1.80 -0.57 21.51
CA VAL A 26 -2.82 -1.26 22.31
C VAL A 26 -2.28 -2.51 22.99
N ASN A 27 -1.47 -3.30 22.28
CA ASN A 27 -0.98 -4.57 22.79
C ASN A 27 0.46 -4.48 23.33
N THR A 28 1.11 -3.32 23.26
CA THR A 28 2.55 -3.12 23.59
C THR A 28 3.51 -4.06 22.83
N GLY A 29 3.00 -4.79 21.83
CA GLY A 29 3.71 -5.79 21.05
C GLY A 29 4.17 -5.19 19.73
N TRP A 30 5.46 -4.82 19.67
CA TRP A 30 6.06 -4.20 18.48
C TRP A 30 6.64 -5.22 17.50
N ILE A 31 6.93 -6.44 17.98
CA ILE A 31 7.61 -7.52 17.26
C ILE A 31 6.65 -8.71 17.18
N ASP A 32 5.75 -8.69 16.21
CA ASP A 32 4.84 -9.80 15.92
C ASP A 32 4.81 -10.07 14.40
N ILE A 33 5.10 -11.32 14.02
CA ILE A 33 5.17 -11.76 12.62
C ILE A 33 3.82 -11.62 11.91
N GLY A 34 2.71 -11.89 12.58
CA GLY A 34 1.37 -11.75 12.00
C GLY A 34 1.04 -10.30 11.70
N VAL A 35 1.34 -9.40 12.64
CA VAL A 35 1.11 -7.95 12.49
C VAL A 35 1.98 -7.39 11.36
N TYR A 36 3.24 -7.78 11.29
CA TYR A 36 4.13 -7.39 10.19
C TYR A 36 3.63 -7.87 8.84
N SER A 37 3.14 -9.10 8.75
CA SER A 37 2.65 -9.68 7.49
C SER A 37 1.49 -8.86 6.91
N ILE A 38 0.50 -8.50 7.74
CA ILE A 38 -0.66 -7.69 7.31
C ILE A 38 -0.21 -6.27 6.93
N SER A 39 0.66 -5.67 7.73
CA SER A 39 1.17 -4.31 7.50
C SER A 39 1.95 -4.20 6.19
N ILE A 40 2.89 -5.12 5.95
CA ILE A 40 3.69 -5.17 4.72
C ILE A 40 2.84 -5.48 3.50
N ALA A 41 1.85 -6.38 3.60
CA ALA A 41 0.96 -6.67 2.48
C ALA A 41 0.19 -5.41 2.03
N LEU A 42 -0.37 -4.66 2.99
CA LEU A 42 -1.11 -3.42 2.71
C LEU A 42 -0.21 -2.29 2.18
N ILE A 43 1.00 -2.15 2.73
CA ILE A 43 1.98 -1.15 2.27
C ILE A 43 2.45 -1.50 0.86
N ALA A 44 2.83 -2.76 0.60
CA ALA A 44 3.30 -3.21 -0.71
C ALA A 44 2.19 -3.09 -1.77
N PHE A 45 0.95 -3.46 -1.44
CA PHE A 45 -0.18 -3.28 -2.33
C PHE A 45 -0.43 -1.81 -2.66
N GLY A 46 -0.36 -0.93 -1.64
CA GLY A 46 -0.55 0.50 -1.84
C GLY A 46 0.55 1.15 -2.70
N LEU A 47 1.82 0.77 -2.49
CA LEU A 47 2.93 1.17 -3.35
C LEU A 47 2.77 0.65 -4.78
N GLY A 48 2.35 -0.61 -4.95
CA GLY A 48 2.10 -1.20 -6.26
C GLY A 48 1.00 -0.46 -7.03
N LEU A 49 -0.10 -0.11 -6.37
CA LEU A 49 -1.16 0.70 -6.98
C LEU A 49 -0.67 2.12 -7.33
N LEU A 50 0.18 2.72 -6.50
CA LEU A 50 0.76 4.02 -6.77
C LEU A 50 1.68 3.99 -8.00
N MET A 51 2.50 2.94 -8.12
CA MET A 51 3.36 2.73 -9.30
C MET A 51 2.51 2.48 -10.55
N ALA A 52 1.48 1.62 -10.47
CA ALA A 52 0.57 1.37 -11.57
C ALA A 52 -0.21 2.63 -11.99
N ALA A 53 -0.55 3.51 -11.04
CA ALA A 53 -1.21 4.78 -11.33
C ALA A 53 -0.30 5.80 -12.03
N ASN A 54 1.02 5.73 -11.80
CA ASN A 54 2.02 6.62 -12.38
C ASN A 54 2.79 5.99 -13.55
N ALA A 55 2.45 4.75 -13.94
CA ALA A 55 3.07 4.11 -15.08
C ALA A 55 2.77 4.94 -16.34
N PRO A 56 3.78 5.28 -17.16
CA PRO A 56 3.54 5.95 -18.42
C PRO A 56 2.64 5.08 -19.31
N GLU A 57 1.70 5.69 -20.02
CA GLU A 57 0.96 5.01 -21.08
C GLU A 57 2.01 4.54 -22.11
N GLY A 58 2.07 3.22 -22.36
CA GLY A 58 3.04 2.67 -23.31
C GLY A 58 2.81 3.32 -24.67
N ASP A 59 3.88 3.72 -25.33
CA ASP A 59 3.82 4.28 -26.68
C ASP A 59 3.23 3.20 -27.61
N GLU A 60 1.93 3.29 -27.92
CA GLU A 60 1.21 2.36 -28.79
C GLU A 60 1.59 2.55 -30.28
N ASN A 61 2.55 3.42 -30.59
CA ASN A 61 3.11 3.59 -31.93
C ASN A 61 4.15 2.49 -32.23
N LEU A 62 3.67 1.24 -32.35
CA LEU A 62 4.35 0.22 -33.13
C LEU A 62 3.82 0.31 -34.57
N ASP A 63 4.29 1.31 -35.32
CA ASP A 63 4.19 1.36 -36.78
C ASP A 63 5.08 0.28 -37.42
#